data_AF-A0A396H004-F1
#
_entry.id   AF-A0A396H004-F1
#
_cell.length_a   1.000
_cell.length_b   1.000
_cell.length_c   1.000
_cell.angle_alpha   90.00
_cell.angle_beta   90.00
_cell.angle_gamma   90.00
#
_symmetry.space_group_name_H-M   'P 1'
#
loop_
_entity.id
_entity.type
_entity.pdbx_description
1 polymer ?
#
loop_
_entity_poly.entity_id
_entity_poly.type
_entity_poly.pdbx_seq_one_letter_code
_entity_poly.pdbx_strand_id
1 'polypeptide(L)'
;MIIFKLIHVHAVGNFLPISQVCDDVAATYKKEIELETNQMFLPFKKMCEQRKVHVEVVVIESDDVASAVAEEVMKYAITKLVVGASMGGLFKRS
;
A
#
# COMPACT_ATOMS: atom_id res chain seq x y z
N MET A 1 -7.32 3.28 21.25
CA MET A 1 -8.20 2.98 20.10
C MET A 1 -7.41 2.10 19.14
N ILE A 2 -7.95 0.96 18.71
CA ILE A 2 -7.25 0.07 17.76
C ILE A 2 -7.56 0.59 16.35
N ILE A 3 -6.51 0.85 15.56
CA ILE A 3 -6.62 1.31 14.17
C ILE A 3 -6.00 0.24 13.28
N PHE A 4 -6.72 -0.13 12.23
CA PHE A 4 -6.21 -1.03 11.20
C PHE A 4 -5.68 -0.20 10.05
N LYS A 5 -4.54 -0.61 9.50
CA LYS A 5 -3.95 0.02 8.31
C LYS A 5 -4.00 -0.96 7.15
N LEU A 6 -4.48 -0.48 6.00
CA LEU A 6 -4.35 -1.15 4.71
C LEU A 6 -3.22 -0.47 3.96
N ILE A 7 -2.11 -1.18 3.78
CA ILE A 7 -0.88 -0.64 3.18
C ILE A 7 -0.79 -1.14 1.73
N HIS A 8 -0.71 -0.21 0.78
CA HIS A 8 -0.33 -0.48 -0.60
C HIS A 8 1.03 0.16 -0.88
N VAL A 9 1.99 -0.64 -1.33
CA VAL A 9 3.27 -0.13 -1.81
C VAL A 9 3.23 -0.08 -3.33
N HIS A 10 3.32 1.13 -3.88
CA HIS A 10 3.49 1.37 -5.30
C HIS A 10 4.97 1.25 -5.65
N ALA A 11 5.33 0.19 -6.36
CA ALA A 11 6.70 -0.05 -6.79
C ALA A 11 7.04 0.83 -8.00
N VAL A 12 7.73 1.94 -7.75
CA VAL A 12 8.37 2.77 -8.78
C VAL A 12 9.58 2.00 -9.29
N GLY A 13 9.40 1.21 -10.35
CA GLY A 13 10.49 0.51 -11.02
C GLY A 13 11.42 1.48 -11.76
N ASN A 14 11.57 1.31 -13.08
CA ASN A 14 12.42 2.19 -13.90
C ASN A 14 11.75 3.54 -14.27
N PHE A 15 10.76 3.98 -13.50
CA PHE A 15 10.02 5.22 -13.73
C PHE A 15 10.65 6.38 -12.93
N LEU A 16 10.52 7.60 -13.44
CA LEU A 16 10.98 8.79 -12.72
C LEU A 16 10.11 8.98 -11.47
N PRO A 17 10.71 9.22 -10.29
CA PRO A 17 9.96 9.55 -9.09
C PRO A 17 8.99 10.71 -9.34
N ILE A 18 7.79 10.66 -8.76
CA ILE A 18 6.78 11.73 -8.98
C ILE A 18 7.32 13.10 -8.59
N SER A 19 8.25 13.16 -7.62
CA SER A 19 8.93 14.39 -7.20
C SER A 19 9.78 15.06 -8.28
N GLN A 20 10.09 14.36 -9.37
CA GLN A 20 10.88 14.87 -10.50
C GLN A 20 10.02 15.27 -11.70
N VAL A 21 8.69 15.19 -11.59
CA VAL A 21 7.74 15.46 -12.66
C VAL A 21 6.99 16.77 -12.36
N CYS A 22 6.56 17.48 -13.42
CA CYS A 22 5.73 18.69 -13.29
C CYS A 22 4.51 18.43 -12.41
N ASP A 23 4.19 19.39 -11.54
CA ASP A 23 3.16 19.27 -10.50
C ASP A 23 1.79 18.81 -11.02
N ASP A 24 1.39 19.23 -12.22
CA ASP A 24 0.09 18.88 -12.81
C ASP A 24 0.02 17.39 -13.24
N VAL A 25 1.12 16.89 -13.81
CA VAL A 25 1.25 15.47 -14.19
C VAL A 25 1.37 14.61 -12.93
N ALA A 26 2.14 15.07 -11.94
CA ALA A 26 2.27 14.44 -10.65
C ALA A 26 0.91 14.33 -9.92
N ALA A 27 0.10 15.38 -9.94
CA ALA A 27 -1.22 15.40 -9.31
C ALA A 27 -2.21 14.44 -9.99
N THR A 28 -2.21 14.42 -11.33
CA THR A 28 -3.06 13.51 -12.11
C THR A 28 -2.71 12.06 -11.82
N TYR A 29 -1.42 11.73 -11.82
CA TYR A 29 -0.94 10.39 -11.53
C TYR A 29 -1.25 9.96 -10.08
N LYS A 30 -1.00 10.82 -9.08
CA LYS A 30 -1.35 10.52 -7.67
C LYS A 30 -2.83 10.22 -7.52
N LYS A 31 -3.70 11.00 -8.19
CA LYS A 31 -5.14 10.79 -8.17
C LYS A 31 -5.53 9.44 -8.79
N GLU A 32 -4.86 9.03 -9.85
CA GLU A 32 -5.08 7.72 -10.47
C GLU A 32 -4.71 6.58 -9.51
N ILE A 33 -3.52 6.64 -8.91
CA ILE A 33 -3.08 5.66 -7.90
C ILE A 33 -4.01 5.61 -6.69
N GLU A 34 -4.48 6.76 -6.22
CA GLU A 34 -5.47 6.84 -5.14
C GLU A 34 -6.79 6.17 -5.53
N LEU A 35 -7.28 6.39 -6.75
CA LEU A 35 -8.51 5.78 -7.24
C LEU A 35 -8.37 4.26 -7.36
N GLU A 36 -7.30 3.78 -7.99
CA GLU A 36 -7.00 2.36 -8.14
C GLU A 36 -6.88 1.67 -6.77
N THR A 37 -6.12 2.27 -5.85
CA THR A 37 -5.94 1.74 -4.51
C THR A 37 -7.26 1.71 -3.74
N ASN A 38 -8.09 2.76 -3.87
CA ASN A 38 -9.41 2.79 -3.23
C ASN A 38 -10.35 1.71 -3.76
N GLN A 39 -10.29 1.42 -5.05
CA GLN A 39 -11.05 0.32 -5.65
C GLN A 39 -10.55 -1.04 -5.15
N MET A 40 -9.23 -1.25 -5.15
CA MET A 40 -8.59 -2.47 -4.64
C MET A 40 -8.97 -2.74 -3.18
N PHE A 41 -8.98 -1.70 -2.34
CA PHE A 41 -9.30 -1.84 -0.92
C PHE A 41 -10.79 -1.82 -0.57
N LEU A 42 -11.68 -1.58 -1.53
CA LEU A 42 -13.12 -1.46 -1.29
C LEU A 42 -13.72 -2.65 -0.51
N PRO A 43 -13.39 -3.93 -0.82
CA PRO A 43 -13.91 -5.07 -0.06
C PRO A 43 -13.48 -5.05 1.41
N PHE A 44 -12.22 -4.69 1.67
CA PHE A 44 -11.66 -4.64 3.02
C PHE A 44 -12.22 -3.46 3.81
N LYS A 45 -12.40 -2.30 3.19
CA LYS A 45 -13.07 -1.14 3.80
C LYS A 45 -14.50 -1.48 4.24
N LYS A 46 -15.28 -2.10 3.35
CA LYS A 46 -16.65 -2.54 3.66
C LYS A 46 -16.67 -3.53 4.84
N MET A 47 -15.72 -4.47 4.87
CA MET A 47 -15.60 -5.41 5.98
C MET A 47 -15.27 -4.71 7.31
N CYS A 48 -14.36 -3.73 7.31
CA CYS A 48 -14.02 -2.94 8.51
C CYS A 48 -15.22 -2.11 8.99
N GLU A 49 -15.93 -1.46 8.07
CA GLU A 49 -17.12 -0.66 8.35
C GLU A 49 -18.23 -1.52 8.99
N GLN A 50 -18.51 -2.70 8.42
CA GLN A 50 -19.47 -3.66 8.97
C GLN A 50 -19.13 -4.08 10.40
N ARG A 51 -17.83 -4.15 10.73
CA ARG A 51 -17.34 -4.49 12.07
C ARG A 51 -17.16 -3.27 12.98
N LYS A 52 -17.49 -2.07 12.53
CA LYS A 52 -17.32 -0.79 13.25
C LYS A 52 -15.87 -0.55 13.68
N VAL A 53 -14.94 -0.91 12.80
CA VAL A 53 -13.50 -0.78 13.02
C VAL A 53 -12.96 0.38 12.19
N HIS A 54 -12.13 1.23 12.79
CA HIS A 54 -11.46 2.30 12.06
C HIS A 54 -10.34 1.73 11.18
N VAL A 55 -10.35 2.13 9.90
CA VAL A 55 -9.36 1.72 8.90
C VAL A 55 -8.76 2.93 8.21
N GLU A 56 -7.44 2.94 8.12
CA GLU A 56 -6.65 3.93 7.40
C GLU A 56 -6.03 3.27 6.17
N VAL A 57 -6.09 3.95 5.02
CA VAL A 57 -5.38 3.51 3.80
C VAL A 57 -4.09 4.29 3.71
N VAL A 58 -2.99 3.56 3.53
CA VAL A 58 -1.66 4.14 3.35
C VAL A 58 -1.14 3.70 1.99
N VAL A 59 -0.76 4.67 1.16
CA VAL A 59 -0.07 4.44 -0.11
C VAL A 59 1.36 4.92 0.05
N ILE A 60 2.32 4.04 -0.21
CA ILE A 60 3.75 4.33 -0.11
C ILE A 60 4.36 4.12 -1.50
N GLU A 61 5.09 5.10 -1.99
CA GLU A 61 5.90 4.97 -3.20
C GLU A 61 7.31 4.56 -2.77
N SER A 62 7.80 3.42 -3.27
CA SER A 62 9.13 2.91 -2.93
C SER A 62 9.63 1.91 -3.98
N ASP A 63 10.94 1.85 -4.16
CA ASP A 63 11.64 0.85 -4.97
C ASP A 63 11.85 -0.48 -4.21
N ASP A 64 11.92 -0.43 -2.87
CA ASP A 64 12.01 -1.60 -1.99
C ASP A 64 10.75 -1.77 -1.14
N VAL A 65 9.87 -2.66 -1.61
CA VAL A 65 8.61 -3.01 -0.95
C VAL A 65 8.82 -3.49 0.49
N ALA A 66 9.86 -4.29 0.74
CA ALA A 66 10.09 -4.87 2.06
C ALA A 66 10.52 -3.81 3.06
N SER A 67 11.46 -2.94 2.67
CA SER A 67 11.92 -1.83 3.50
C SER A 67 10.80 -0.83 3.77
N ALA A 68 10.01 -0.46 2.75
CA ALA A 68 8.87 0.44 2.91
C ALA A 68 7.84 -0.07 3.94
N VAL A 69 7.49 -1.37 3.88
CA VAL A 69 6.59 -1.98 4.87
C VAL A 69 7.23 -2.02 6.26
N ALA A 70 8.52 -2.35 6.37
CA ALA A 70 9.23 -2.39 7.64
C ALA A 70 9.29 -1.01 8.30
N GLU A 71 9.58 0.05 7.54
CA GLU A 71 9.58 1.43 8.00
C GLU A 71 8.21 1.87 8.50
N GLU A 72 7.14 1.57 7.77
CA GLU A 72 5.78 1.88 8.19
C GLU A 72 5.37 1.12 9.47
N VAL A 73 5.77 -0.14 9.59
CA VAL A 73 5.58 -0.95 10.80
C VAL A 73 6.30 -0.34 12.00
N MET A 74 7.56 0.08 11.83
CA MET A 74 8.34 0.74 12.89
C MET A 74 7.75 2.09 13.28
N LYS A 75 7.40 2.93 12.29
CA LYS A 75 6.86 4.28 12.48
C LYS A 75 5.59 4.31 13.31
N TYR A 76 4.70 3.33 13.12
CA TYR A 76 3.43 3.24 13.84
C TYR A 76 3.41 2.17 14.94
N ALA A 77 4.57 1.58 15.26
CA ALA A 77 4.71 0.50 16.23
C ALA A 77 3.68 -0.63 16.02
N ILE A 78 3.51 -1.06 14.77
CA ILE A 78 2.52 -2.09 14.40
C ILE A 78 2.97 -3.42 15.00
N THR A 79 2.15 -3.97 15.91
CA THR A 79 2.47 -5.22 16.63
C THR A 79 1.98 -6.48 15.92
N LYS A 80 1.08 -6.35 14.95
CA LYS A 80 0.51 -7.45 14.17
C LYS A 80 0.47 -7.07 12.70
N LEU A 81 1.29 -7.75 11.90
CA LEU A 81 1.30 -7.61 10.45
C LEU A 81 0.65 -8.85 9.82
N VAL A 82 -0.33 -8.65 8.95
CA VAL A 82 -0.99 -9.72 8.19
C VAL A 82 -0.67 -9.53 6.73
N VAL A 83 -0.02 -10.52 6.11
CA VAL A 83 0.35 -10.52 4.69
C VAL A 83 -0.19 -11.80 4.06
N GLY A 84 -0.77 -11.68 2.86
CA GLY A 84 -1.15 -12.84 2.06
C GLY A 84 0.07 -13.43 1.36
N ALA A 85 0.13 -14.76 1.26
CA ALA A 85 1.08 -15.42 0.35
C ALA A 85 0.38 -15.69 -0.98
N SER A 86 0.95 -15.24 -2.10
CA SER A 86 0.49 -15.69 -3.41
C SER A 86 1.03 -17.10 -3.68
N MET A 87 0.14 -18.05 -3.99
CA MET A 87 0.55 -19.38 -4.41
C MET A 87 0.89 -19.35 -5.90
N GLY A 88 2.01 -18.71 -6.25
CA GLY A 88 2.43 -18.49 -7.63
C GLY A 88 3.94 -18.49 -7.86
N GLY A 89 4.74 -19.06 -6.95
CA GLY A 89 6.20 -19.03 -7.08
C GLY A 89 7.03 -19.82 -6.07
N LEU A 90 6.46 -20.79 -5.34
CA LEU A 90 7.22 -21.67 -4.42
C LEU A 90 8.23 -22.59 -5.14
N PHE A 91 8.27 -22.60 -6.48
CA PHE A 91 9.28 -23.29 -7.28
C PHE A 91 10.19 -22.29 -7.99
N LYS A 92 11.35 -21.98 -7.38
CA LYS A 92 12.56 -21.74 -8.18
C LYS A 92 12.88 -23.06 -8.89
N ARG A 93 12.95 -23.04 -10.22
CA ARG A 93 13.70 -24.09 -10.92
C ARG A 93 15.17 -23.87 -10.57
N SER A 94 15.80 -24.96 -10.13
CA SER A 94 17.22 -25.14 -9.84
C SER A 94 18.14 -24.43 -10.84
#